data_AF-A0A840FTI0-F1
#
_entry.id   AF-A0A840FTI0-F1
#
_cell.length_a   1.000
_cell.length_b   1.000
_cell.length_c   1.000
_cell.angle_alpha   90.00
_cell.angle_beta   90.00
_cell.angle_gamma   90.00
#
_symmetry.space_group_name_H-M   'P 1'
#
loop_
_entity.id
_entity.type
_entity.pdbx_description
1 polymer ?
#
loop_
_entity_poly.entity_id
_entity_poly.type
_entity_poly.pdbx_seq_one_letter_code
_entity_poly.pdbx_strand_id
1 'polypeptide(L)'
;MALNASIDQIASNLHGWAPHWLPAYDLNAYAAKVDAECEYGSDMMVAIEVNAKMFEEVAAFVQLCGAFASLNTSVALQYMRVHESEDELGKALEHSAASACQTYTELLELLVDRGILVQRTLDPPSSV
;
A
#
# COMPACT_ATOMS: atom_id res chain seq x y z
N MET A 1 -24.72 18.54 -10.71
CA MET A 1 -25.01 17.45 -11.65
C MET A 1 -24.34 16.21 -11.07
N ALA A 2 -25.08 15.33 -10.41
CA ALA A 2 -24.51 14.18 -9.71
C ALA A 2 -24.34 13.01 -10.70
N LEU A 3 -23.09 12.67 -11.01
CA LEU A 3 -22.74 11.49 -11.81
C LEU A 3 -22.80 10.26 -10.90
N ASN A 4 -23.97 9.64 -10.80
CA ASN A 4 -24.07 8.30 -10.22
C ASN A 4 -23.70 7.28 -11.31
N ALA A 5 -22.41 7.11 -11.58
CA ALA A 5 -21.95 5.96 -12.35
C ALA A 5 -22.30 4.70 -11.56
N SER A 6 -22.96 3.73 -12.22
CA SER A 6 -23.24 2.43 -11.60
C SER A 6 -21.92 1.72 -11.24
N ILE A 7 -21.91 0.93 -10.16
CA ILE A 7 -20.75 0.12 -9.76
C ILE A 7 -20.27 -0.75 -10.93
N ASP A 8 -21.19 -1.29 -11.72
CA ASP A 8 -20.87 -2.10 -12.91
C ASP A 8 -20.16 -1.29 -14.00
N GLN A 9 -20.52 -0.01 -14.13
CA GLN A 9 -19.93 0.92 -15.11
C GLN A 9 -18.55 1.41 -14.66
N ILE A 10 -18.35 1.56 -13.35
CA ILE A 10 -17.03 1.82 -12.76
C ILE A 10 -16.13 0.59 -12.95
N ALA A 11 -16.64 -0.61 -12.63
CA ALA A 11 -15.91 -1.86 -12.80
C ALA A 11 -15.55 -2.14 -14.28
N SER A 12 -16.45 -1.86 -15.24
CA SER A 12 -16.15 -2.01 -16.66
C SER A 12 -15.10 -1.02 -17.15
N ASN A 13 -15.11 0.21 -16.64
CA ASN A 13 -14.11 1.24 -16.97
C ASN A 13 -12.74 0.95 -16.33
N LEU A 14 -12.72 0.22 -15.22
CA LEU A 14 -11.48 -0.23 -14.57
C LEU A 14 -10.87 -1.47 -15.25
N HIS A 15 -11.63 -2.17 -16.11
CA HIS A 15 -11.14 -3.35 -16.80
C HIS A 15 -10.10 -2.95 -17.86
N GLY A 16 -8.82 -3.14 -17.53
CA GLY A 16 -7.67 -2.69 -18.34
C GLY A 16 -6.95 -1.45 -17.76
N TRP A 17 -7.48 -0.84 -16.71
CA TRP A 17 -6.84 0.23 -15.93
C TRP A 17 -6.31 -0.32 -14.60
N ALA A 18 -5.60 -1.43 -14.64
CA ALA A 18 -4.66 -1.73 -13.55
C ALA A 18 -3.39 -0.94 -13.90
N PRO A 19 -3.14 0.23 -13.27
CA PRO A 19 -1.88 0.91 -13.51
C PRO A 19 -0.74 -0.06 -13.21
N HIS A 20 0.28 -0.10 -14.05
CA HIS A 20 1.44 -0.98 -13.89
C HIS A 20 2.20 -0.77 -12.56
N TRP A 21 1.96 0.37 -11.90
CA TRP A 21 2.49 0.70 -10.57
C TRP A 21 1.63 0.20 -9.42
N LEU A 22 0.40 -0.26 -9.68
CA LEU A 22 -0.47 -0.81 -8.65
C LEU A 22 -0.07 -2.28 -8.46
N PRO A 23 0.43 -2.67 -7.27
CA PRO A 23 0.84 -4.05 -6.99
C PRO A 23 -0.26 -5.06 -7.35
N ALA A 24 -0.02 -5.85 -8.39
CA ALA A 24 -0.81 -7.02 -8.70
C ALA A 24 -0.26 -8.18 -7.86
N TYR A 25 -0.98 -8.56 -6.79
CA TYR A 25 -0.52 -9.61 -5.87
C TYR A 25 -0.38 -10.95 -6.60
N ASP A 26 0.85 -11.30 -6.94
CA ASP A 26 1.23 -12.69 -7.18
C ASP A 26 1.56 -13.33 -5.84
N LEU A 27 0.57 -14.02 -5.26
CA LEU A 27 0.71 -14.71 -3.98
C LEU A 27 1.82 -15.78 -3.99
N ASN A 28 2.12 -16.37 -5.15
CA ASN A 28 3.20 -17.36 -5.25
C ASN A 28 4.57 -16.70 -5.22
N ALA A 29 4.74 -15.58 -5.94
CA ALA A 29 5.97 -14.79 -5.89
C ALA A 29 6.19 -14.20 -4.49
N TYR A 30 5.12 -13.74 -3.84
CA TYR A 30 5.18 -13.22 -2.48
C TYR A 30 5.54 -14.30 -1.46
N ALA A 31 4.90 -15.48 -1.52
CA ALA A 31 5.25 -16.61 -0.66
C ALA A 31 6.72 -17.03 -0.84
N ALA A 32 7.21 -17.10 -2.09
CA ALA A 32 8.61 -17.42 -2.36
C ALA A 32 9.59 -16.38 -1.82
N LYS A 33 9.23 -15.09 -1.84
CA LYS A 33 10.02 -14.00 -1.23
C LYS A 33 10.07 -14.16 0.30
N VAL A 34 8.92 -14.37 0.93
CA VAL A 34 8.82 -14.59 2.39
C VAL A 34 9.61 -15.83 2.82
N ASP A 35 9.50 -16.92 2.07
CA ASP A 35 10.28 -18.14 2.31
C ASP A 35 11.79 -17.89 2.24
N ALA A 36 12.23 -17.09 1.27
CA ALA A 36 13.64 -16.72 1.10
C ALA A 36 14.16 -15.78 2.20
N GLU A 37 13.31 -14.89 2.73
CA GLU A 37 13.69 -13.92 3.78
C GLU A 37 13.69 -14.53 5.18
N CYS A 38 12.86 -15.54 5.44
CA CYS A 38 12.65 -16.06 6.79
C CYS A 38 13.26 -17.46 7.08
N GLU A 39 13.66 -18.23 6.05
CA GLU A 39 14.29 -19.56 6.18
C GLU A 39 13.50 -20.57 7.06
N TYR A 40 12.17 -20.50 7.12
CA TYR A 40 11.37 -21.39 7.97
C TYR A 40 11.36 -22.84 7.44
N GLY A 41 11.64 -23.80 8.33
CA GLY A 41 11.77 -25.22 7.96
C GLY A 41 10.49 -26.07 8.01
N SER A 42 9.32 -25.49 8.32
CA SER A 42 8.05 -26.23 8.45
C SER A 42 6.89 -25.49 7.77
N ASP A 43 6.09 -26.22 6.99
CA ASP A 43 4.96 -25.71 6.22
C ASP A 43 3.96 -24.89 7.06
N MET A 44 3.79 -25.23 8.35
CA MET A 44 2.91 -24.49 9.25
C MET A 44 3.46 -23.11 9.62
N MET A 45 4.79 -22.98 9.78
CA MET A 45 5.43 -21.70 10.08
C MET A 45 5.40 -20.78 8.86
N VAL A 46 5.66 -21.35 7.67
CA VAL A 46 5.51 -20.66 6.39
C VAL A 46 4.08 -20.14 6.22
N ALA A 47 3.07 -20.98 6.46
CA ALA A 47 1.68 -20.57 6.35
C ALA A 47 1.27 -19.47 7.34
N ILE A 48 1.79 -19.49 8.57
CA ILE A 48 1.53 -18.43 9.56
C ILE A 48 2.16 -17.12 9.11
N GLU A 49 3.42 -17.16 8.66
CA GLU A 49 4.12 -15.97 8.19
C GLU A 49 3.42 -15.36 6.97
N VAL A 50 3.09 -16.16 5.95
CA VAL A 50 2.39 -15.70 4.75
C VAL A 50 1.06 -15.03 5.11
N ASN A 51 0.30 -15.57 6.07
CA ASN A 51 -0.96 -14.97 6.52
C ASN A 51 -0.74 -13.66 7.28
N ALA A 52 0.27 -13.58 8.16
CA ALA A 52 0.60 -12.35 8.88
C ALA A 52 1.04 -11.26 7.90
N LYS A 53 1.90 -11.61 6.96
CA LYS A 53 2.38 -10.77 5.87
C LYS A 53 1.26 -10.27 4.97
N MET A 54 0.34 -11.14 4.54
CA MET A 54 -0.87 -10.71 3.82
C MET A 54 -1.72 -9.70 4.61
N PHE A 55 -1.82 -9.83 5.93
CA PHE A 55 -2.54 -8.85 6.74
C PHE A 55 -1.84 -7.49 6.76
N GLU A 56 -0.51 -7.46 6.86
CA GLU A 56 0.30 -6.24 6.77
C GLU A 56 0.08 -5.54 5.42
N GLU A 57 -0.02 -6.29 4.33
CA GLU A 57 -0.30 -5.76 3.00
C GLU A 57 -1.67 -5.11 2.88
N VAL A 58 -2.71 -5.73 3.44
CA VAL A 58 -4.06 -5.13 3.49
C VAL A 58 -4.05 -3.86 4.33
N ALA A 59 -3.34 -3.87 5.46
CA ALA A 59 -3.20 -2.68 6.29
C ALA A 59 -2.49 -1.55 5.54
N ALA A 60 -1.37 -1.85 4.85
CA ALA A 60 -0.62 -0.89 4.06
C ALA A 60 -1.46 -0.31 2.91
N PHE A 61 -2.25 -1.14 2.22
CA PHE A 61 -3.19 -0.67 1.20
C PHE A 61 -4.19 0.36 1.75
N VAL A 62 -4.81 0.05 2.90
CA VAL A 62 -5.75 0.96 3.55
C VAL A 62 -5.07 2.28 3.95
N GLN A 63 -3.83 2.22 4.44
CA GLN A 63 -3.05 3.40 4.78
C GLN A 63 -2.71 4.26 3.55
N LEU A 64 -2.28 3.64 2.44
CA LEU A 64 -2.05 4.31 1.17
C LEU A 64 -3.32 5.00 0.68
N CYS A 65 -4.44 4.27 0.60
CA CYS A 65 -5.72 4.85 0.19
C CYS A 65 -6.11 6.03 1.08
N GLY A 66 -5.94 5.90 2.40
CA GLY A 66 -6.24 6.97 3.34
C GLY A 66 -5.35 8.19 3.21
N ALA A 67 -4.05 8.01 2.98
CA ALA A 67 -3.10 9.10 2.87
C ALA A 67 -3.34 9.99 1.64
N PHE A 68 -3.87 9.42 0.56
CA PHE A 68 -4.22 10.14 -0.67
C PHE A 68 -5.71 10.52 -0.78
N ALA A 69 -6.57 10.02 0.10
CA ALA A 69 -7.98 10.39 0.12
C ALA A 69 -8.17 11.82 0.65
N SER A 70 -8.60 12.72 -0.21
CA SER A 70 -8.84 14.15 0.10
C SER A 70 -9.92 14.41 1.16
N LEU A 71 -10.73 13.40 1.51
CA LEU A 71 -11.88 13.52 2.41
C LEU A 71 -11.70 12.80 3.75
N ASN A 72 -10.60 12.08 3.96
CA ASN A 72 -10.46 11.18 5.11
C ASN A 72 -9.59 11.79 6.22
N THR A 73 -10.23 12.49 7.15
CA THR A 73 -9.57 13.07 8.35
C THR A 73 -9.53 12.10 9.53
N SER A 74 -9.80 10.81 9.30
CA SER A 74 -9.80 9.80 10.35
C SER A 74 -8.45 9.76 11.11
N VAL A 75 -8.55 9.71 12.43
CA VAL A 75 -7.41 9.58 13.36
C VAL A 75 -6.75 8.20 13.24
N ALA A 76 -7.45 7.20 12.67
CA ALA A 76 -6.91 5.86 12.42
C ALA A 76 -5.91 5.82 11.24
N LEU A 77 -5.85 6.87 10.43
CA LEU A 77 -4.88 6.99 9.35
C LEU A 77 -3.54 7.44 9.95
N GLN A 78 -2.56 6.56 9.84
CA GLN A 78 -1.22 6.75 10.37
C GLN A 78 -0.33 7.50 9.39
N TYR A 79 -0.71 7.63 8.13
CA TYR A 79 0.07 8.31 7.11
C TYR A 79 -0.70 9.50 6.54
N MET A 80 0.04 10.57 6.25
CA MET A 80 -0.49 11.76 5.61
C MET A 80 0.41 12.13 4.44
N ARG A 81 -0.20 12.44 3.29
CA ARG A 81 0.51 13.06 2.18
C ARG A 81 0.92 14.48 2.57
N VAL A 82 2.21 14.77 2.49
CA VAL A 82 2.77 16.10 2.81
C VAL A 82 3.40 16.77 1.58
N HIS A 83 3.75 16.00 0.55
CA HIS A 83 4.37 16.51 -0.67
C HIS A 83 3.40 16.46 -1.85
N GLU A 84 3.19 17.61 -2.49
CA GLU A 84 2.24 17.75 -3.62
C GLU A 84 2.88 17.55 -5.01
N SER A 85 4.18 17.28 -5.10
CA SER A 85 4.82 17.01 -6.40
C SER A 85 4.35 15.70 -7.01
N GLU A 86 3.53 15.80 -8.06
CA GLU A 86 3.10 14.66 -8.87
C GLU A 86 4.26 14.01 -9.64
N ASP A 87 5.34 14.76 -9.93
CA ASP A 87 6.54 14.21 -10.60
C ASP A 87 7.32 13.26 -9.69
N GLU A 88 7.51 13.62 -8.41
CA GLU A 88 8.18 12.75 -7.44
C GLU A 88 7.33 11.53 -7.09
N LEU A 89 5.99 11.70 -7.03
CA LEU A 89 5.07 10.58 -6.90
C LEU A 89 5.18 9.63 -8.10
N GLY A 90 5.20 10.15 -9.32
CA GLY A 90 5.38 9.36 -10.54
C GLY A 90 6.66 8.53 -10.51
N LYS A 91 7.80 9.13 -10.15
CA LYS A 91 9.08 8.42 -10.03
C LYS A 91 9.06 7.32 -8.96
N ALA A 92 8.39 7.55 -7.84
CA ALA A 92 8.24 6.54 -6.79
C ALA A 92 7.42 5.33 -7.28
N LEU A 93 6.32 5.62 -7.97
CA LEU A 93 5.44 4.60 -8.56
C LEU A 93 6.16 3.77 -9.63
N GLU A 94 6.94 4.41 -10.51
CA GLU A 94 7.76 3.72 -11.51
C GLU A 94 8.85 2.85 -10.86
N HIS A 95 9.47 3.33 -9.78
CA HIS A 95 10.47 2.56 -9.05
C HIS A 95 9.87 1.30 -8.41
N SER A 96 8.71 1.44 -7.75
CA SER A 96 7.96 0.30 -7.23
C SER A 96 7.57 -0.67 -8.35
N ALA A 97 7.16 -0.14 -9.50
CA ALA A 97 6.74 -0.95 -10.63
C ALA A 97 7.85 -1.84 -11.22
N ALA A 98 9.11 -1.43 -11.05
CA ALA A 98 10.27 -2.18 -11.52
C ALA A 98 10.64 -3.37 -10.62
N SER A 99 10.06 -3.49 -9.41
CA SER A 99 10.30 -4.63 -8.52
C SER A 99 9.72 -5.92 -9.11
N ALA A 100 10.45 -7.04 -8.94
CA ALA A 100 10.01 -8.36 -9.34
C ALA A 100 8.82 -8.88 -8.50
N CYS A 101 8.67 -8.37 -7.28
CA CYS A 101 7.54 -8.64 -6.40
C CYS A 101 7.13 -7.32 -5.76
N GLN A 102 6.07 -6.70 -6.29
CA GLN A 102 5.57 -5.42 -5.80
C GLN A 102 4.69 -5.66 -4.57
N THR A 103 4.87 -4.86 -3.52
CA THR A 103 4.07 -4.95 -2.29
C THR A 103 3.60 -3.57 -1.86
N TYR A 104 2.45 -3.49 -1.18
CA TYR A 104 1.93 -2.23 -0.65
C TYR A 104 2.77 -1.76 0.54
N THR A 105 3.34 -2.68 1.32
CA THR A 105 4.27 -2.35 2.41
C THR A 105 5.52 -1.64 1.90
N GLU A 106 6.21 -2.18 0.89
CA GLU A 106 7.39 -1.54 0.31
C GLU A 106 7.05 -0.23 -0.40
N LEU A 107 5.90 -0.15 -1.08
CA LEU A 107 5.46 1.10 -1.69
C LEU A 107 5.22 2.18 -0.63
N LEU A 108 4.59 1.82 0.49
CA LEU A 108 4.35 2.74 1.60
C LEU A 108 5.67 3.26 2.20
N GLU A 109 6.63 2.36 2.44
CA GLU A 109 7.99 2.72 2.91
C GLU A 109 8.70 3.64 1.93
N LEU A 110 8.70 3.30 0.63
CA LEU A 110 9.32 4.12 -0.42
C LEU A 110 8.75 5.54 -0.48
N LEU A 111 7.44 5.69 -0.31
CA LEU A 111 6.80 7.00 -0.31
C LEU A 111 7.14 7.80 0.95
N VAL A 112 7.39 7.15 2.08
CA VAL A 112 7.88 7.80 3.31
C VAL A 112 9.33 8.23 3.14
N ASP A 113 10.20 7.36 2.63
CA ASP A 113 11.62 7.64 2.40
C ASP A 113 11.83 8.79 1.42
N ARG A 114 10.95 8.91 0.41
CA ARG A 114 10.94 10.04 -0.54
C ARG A 114 10.28 11.30 0.01
N GLY A 115 9.82 11.28 1.26
CA GLY A 115 9.16 12.41 1.91
C GLY A 115 7.79 12.77 1.32
N ILE A 116 7.18 11.86 0.54
CA ILE A 116 5.86 12.06 -0.07
C ILE A 116 4.77 11.88 1.00
N LEU A 117 4.96 10.85 1.84
CA LEU A 117 4.15 10.57 3.00
C LEU A 117 4.96 10.83 4.28
N VAL A 118 4.26 11.20 5.35
CA VAL A 118 4.82 11.25 6.70
C VAL A 118 3.93 10.42 7.61
N GLN A 119 4.57 9.64 8.48
CA GLN A 119 3.88 8.95 9.55
C GLN A 119 3.43 10.00 10.59
N ARG A 120 2.13 10.06 10.88
CA ARG A 120 1.59 10.85 11.97
C ARG A 120 2.13 10.27 13.27
N THR A 121 3.01 10.99 13.94
CA THR A 121 3.28 10.73 15.34
C THR A 121 1.99 10.96 16.11
N LEU A 122 1.48 9.91 16.75
CA LEU A 122 0.55 10.07 17.87
C LEU A 122 1.33 10.81 18.95
N ASP A 123 1.18 12.14 19.01
CA ASP A 123 1.61 12.86 20.20
C ASP A 123 0.89 12.20 21.40
N PRO A 124 1.64 11.71 22.41
CA PRO A 124 0.99 11.26 23.63
C PRO A 124 0.16 12.42 24.17
N PRO A 125 -1.04 12.18 24.73
CA PRO A 125 -1.87 13.26 25.25
C PRO A 125 -1.04 14.05 26.27
N SER A 126 -0.82 15.33 25.97
CA SER A 126 -0.14 16.27 26.85
C SER A 126 -0.75 16.13 28.24
N SER A 127 0.05 15.59 29.17
CA SER A 127 -0.36 15.44 30.56
C SER A 127 -0.53 16.85 31.12
N VAL A 128 -1.79 17.25 31.37
CA VAL A 128 -2.16 18.46 32.10
C VAL A 128 -2.10 18.17 33.60
#